data_AF-A0A0Q3RZM3-F1
#
_entry.id   AF-A0A0Q3RZM3-F1
#
_cell.length_a   1.000
_cell.length_b   1.000
_cell.length_c   1.000
_cell.angle_alpha   90.00
_cell.angle_beta   90.00
_cell.angle_gamma   90.00
#
_symmetry.space_group_name_H-M   'P 1'
#
loop_
_entity.id
_entity.type
_entity.pdbx_description
1 polymer ?
#
loop_
_entity_poly.entity_id
_entity_poly.type
_entity_poly.pdbx_seq_one_letter_code
_entity_poly.pdbx_strand_id
1 'polypeptide(L)'
;MAGPSPAESQQTKATFNLSEEGASGWSSTQELSEPGCMNFITFSPANAVNGQYQLKLQIVSGNKSSATLLGQFVLLFNPWCPNDDAYMTNEKEQWEYVLNDTGIIFQGLEKYIQREAWNYGQFEEDILDISLAILDQSLNHCQDSAVDVSS
;
A
#
# COMPACT_ATOMS: atom_id res chain seq x y z
N MET A 1 3.33 3.05 9.95
CA MET A 1 4.07 1.84 10.39
C MET A 1 3.25 0.61 10.02
N ALA A 2 3.89 -0.43 9.49
CA ALA A 2 3.26 -1.65 8.94
C ALA A 2 3.77 -2.92 9.63
N GLY A 3 2.91 -3.94 9.70
CA GLY A 3 3.23 -5.24 10.31
C GLY A 3 3.30 -5.26 11.85
N PRO A 4 3.56 -6.44 12.45
CA PRO A 4 3.53 -6.63 13.90
C PRO A 4 4.79 -6.10 14.62
N SER A 5 5.93 -5.98 13.92
CA SER A 5 7.20 -5.48 14.47
C SER A 5 7.80 -4.36 13.60
N PRO A 6 7.23 -3.14 13.60
CA PRO A 6 7.68 -2.10 12.69
C PRO A 6 9.02 -1.49 13.08
N ALA A 7 9.98 -1.45 12.15
CA ALA A 7 11.32 -0.92 12.36
C ALA A 7 11.79 -0.06 11.17
N GLU A 8 12.53 1.01 11.47
CA GLU A 8 13.10 1.89 10.43
C GLU A 8 14.18 1.18 9.61
N SER A 9 14.97 0.30 10.25
CA SER A 9 15.96 -0.54 9.57
C SER A 9 15.36 -1.54 8.59
N GLN A 10 14.07 -1.86 8.73
CA GLN A 10 13.33 -2.79 7.87
C GLN A 10 12.36 -2.06 6.94
N GLN A 11 12.40 -0.72 6.91
CA GLN A 11 11.50 0.12 6.11
C GLN A 11 9.99 -0.06 6.41
N THR A 12 9.63 -0.79 7.46
CA THR A 12 8.25 -1.01 7.94
C THR A 12 7.78 0.09 8.91
N LYS A 13 8.69 0.98 9.32
CA LYS A 13 8.39 2.21 10.06
C LYS A 13 9.12 3.40 9.42
N ALA A 14 8.44 4.54 9.36
CA ALA A 14 9.02 5.81 8.98
C ALA A 14 8.53 6.92 9.93
N THR A 15 9.42 7.86 10.23
CA THR A 15 9.15 9.09 10.97
C THR A 15 9.69 10.25 10.13
N PHE A 16 8.86 11.24 9.82
CA PHE A 16 9.22 12.36 8.95
C PHE A 16 8.57 13.65 9.45
N ASN A 17 9.22 14.79 9.19
CA ASN A 17 8.72 16.10 9.59
C ASN A 17 7.84 16.74 8.50
N LEU A 18 6.99 17.68 8.94
CA LEU A 18 6.11 18.48 8.10
C LEU A 18 6.89 19.61 7.38
N SER A 19 7.74 19.26 6.42
CA SER A 19 8.47 20.21 5.54
C SER A 19 9.47 19.53 4.61
N GLU A 20 9.60 18.20 4.64
CA GLU A 20 10.63 17.48 3.89
C GLU A 20 10.17 17.21 2.45
N GLU A 21 10.01 18.25 1.65
CA GLU A 21 9.66 18.11 0.23
C GLU A 21 10.82 17.46 -0.55
N GLY A 22 10.54 16.39 -1.31
CA GLY A 22 11.53 15.75 -2.18
C GLY A 22 12.49 14.77 -1.51
N ALA A 23 12.20 14.29 -0.30
CA ALA A 23 12.95 13.16 0.27
C ALA A 23 12.73 11.91 -0.60
N SER A 24 13.77 11.08 -0.79
CA SER A 24 13.69 9.80 -1.52
C SER A 24 12.88 8.72 -0.77
N GLY A 25 12.07 9.11 0.21
CA GLY A 25 11.39 8.27 1.18
C GLY A 25 10.05 8.86 1.57
N TRP A 26 9.53 8.43 2.72
CA TRP A 26 8.30 8.98 3.26
C TRP A 26 8.48 10.46 3.61
N SER A 27 7.55 11.30 3.18
CA SER A 27 7.59 12.74 3.46
C SER A 27 6.20 13.33 3.58
N SER A 28 6.12 14.53 4.17
CA SER A 28 4.88 15.30 4.18
C SER A 28 5.12 16.79 4.08
N THR A 29 4.26 17.45 3.31
CA THR A 29 4.23 18.90 3.13
C THR A 29 2.93 19.46 3.68
N GLN A 30 3.01 20.64 4.29
CA GLN A 30 1.84 21.35 4.76
C GLN A 30 1.25 22.19 3.62
N GLU A 31 -0.05 22.07 3.40
CA GLU A 31 -0.79 22.91 2.46
C GLU A 31 -1.44 24.10 3.16
N LEU A 32 -1.85 25.08 2.35
CA LEU A 32 -2.70 26.17 2.81
C LEU A 32 -3.98 25.60 3.42
N SER A 33 -4.28 26.04 4.64
CA SER A 33 -5.45 25.58 5.40
C SER A 33 -6.21 26.76 6.00
N GLU A 34 -7.50 26.52 6.26
CA GLU A 34 -8.36 27.47 6.97
C GLU A 34 -7.91 27.63 8.43
N PRO A 35 -8.27 28.75 9.10
CA PRO A 35 -7.96 28.94 10.51
C PRO A 35 -8.54 27.82 11.38
N GLY A 36 -7.67 27.17 12.18
CA GLY A 36 -8.05 26.05 13.03
C GLY A 36 -7.96 24.67 12.36
N CYS A 37 -7.65 24.63 11.06
CA CYS A 37 -7.40 23.41 10.30
C CYS A 37 -5.92 23.32 9.91
N MET A 38 -5.45 22.09 9.70
CA MET A 38 -4.11 21.83 9.17
C MET A 38 -4.21 20.75 8.10
N ASN A 39 -3.85 21.11 6.87
CA ASN A 39 -3.88 20.21 5.72
C ASN A 39 -2.46 19.75 5.41
N PHE A 40 -2.31 18.47 5.11
CA PHE A 40 -1.03 17.86 4.82
C PHE A 40 -1.15 16.93 3.63
N ILE A 41 -0.18 17.00 2.72
CA ILE A 41 0.03 15.95 1.73
C ILE A 41 1.12 15.04 2.28
N THR A 42 0.91 13.73 2.20
CA THR A 42 1.91 12.72 2.53
C THR A 42 2.30 11.97 1.26
N PHE A 43 3.59 11.74 1.08
CA PHE A 43 4.16 10.98 -0.03
C PHE A 43 4.82 9.71 0.51
N SER A 44 4.54 8.58 -0.15
CA SER A 44 5.28 7.33 0.06
C SER A 44 6.33 7.15 -1.03
N PRO A 45 7.45 6.47 -0.74
CA PRO A 45 8.35 6.02 -1.79
C PRO A 45 7.69 4.89 -2.60
N ALA A 46 8.10 4.76 -3.87
CA ALA A 46 7.54 3.74 -4.78
C ALA A 46 7.86 2.30 -4.37
N ASN A 47 8.91 2.10 -3.56
CA ASN A 47 9.30 0.80 -3.02
C ASN A 47 8.85 0.61 -1.56
N ALA A 48 7.87 1.39 -1.09
CA ALA A 48 7.30 1.17 0.23
C ALA A 48 6.67 -0.22 0.30
N VAL A 49 6.82 -0.87 1.45
CA VAL A 49 6.17 -2.16 1.74
C VAL A 49 4.66 -2.04 1.54
N ASN A 50 4.05 -3.01 0.88
CA ASN A 50 2.59 -3.06 0.72
C ASN A 50 1.90 -3.61 1.96
N GLY A 51 0.66 -3.21 2.20
CA GLY A 51 -0.19 -3.72 3.26
C GLY A 51 -0.80 -2.64 4.14
N GLN A 52 -1.18 -3.02 5.36
CA GLN A 52 -1.87 -2.13 6.30
C GLN A 52 -0.89 -1.27 7.10
N TYR A 53 -1.16 0.03 7.16
CA TYR A 53 -0.37 1.02 7.87
C TYR A 53 -1.18 1.75 8.94
N GLN A 54 -0.55 2.02 10.09
CA GLN A 54 -1.02 3.02 11.05
C GLN A 54 -0.31 4.35 10.84
N LEU A 55 -1.07 5.45 10.79
CA LEU A 55 -0.58 6.81 10.74
C LEU A 55 -0.75 7.50 12.09
N LYS A 56 0.36 7.98 12.68
CA LYS A 56 0.38 8.67 13.97
C LYS A 56 1.00 10.05 13.81
N LEU A 57 0.38 11.05 14.42
CA LEU A 57 0.91 12.41 14.49
C LEU A 57 1.60 12.61 15.82
N GLN A 58 2.87 13.02 15.77
CA GLN A 58 3.62 13.43 16.95
C GLN A 58 3.67 14.96 17.02
N ILE A 59 3.20 15.51 18.13
CA ILE A 59 3.21 16.95 18.40
C ILE A 59 4.25 17.24 19.47
N VAL A 60 5.19 18.12 19.17
CA VAL A 60 6.22 18.57 20.09
C VAL A 60 6.00 20.05 20.41
N SER A 61 5.81 20.36 21.69
CA SER A 61 5.62 21.73 22.18
C SER A 61 6.51 21.97 23.40
N GLY A 62 7.62 22.67 23.18
CA GLY A 62 8.68 22.84 24.18
C GLY A 62 9.23 21.48 24.64
N ASN A 63 9.16 21.21 25.95
CA ASN A 63 9.64 19.94 26.53
C ASN A 63 8.58 18.83 26.57
N LYS A 64 7.40 19.05 26.00
CA LYS A 64 6.30 18.07 25.98
C LYS A 64 6.16 17.49 24.59
N SER A 65 6.06 16.17 24.51
CA SER A 65 5.68 15.45 23.30
C SER A 65 4.41 14.64 23.56
N SER A 66 3.50 14.65 22.60
CA SER A 66 2.33 13.76 22.57
C SER A 66 2.22 13.11 21.21
N ALA A 67 1.63 11.92 21.15
CA ALA A 67 1.37 11.22 19.91
C ALA A 67 -0.10 10.79 19.86
N THR A 68 -0.74 11.02 18.72
CA THR A 68 -2.14 10.67 18.46
C THR A 68 -2.23 9.81 17.20
N LEU A 69 -3.04 8.75 17.25
CA LEU A 69 -3.39 7.97 16.06
C LEU A 69 -4.33 8.80 15.19
N LEU A 70 -3.94 9.06 13.94
CA LEU A 70 -4.80 9.72 12.95
C LEU A 70 -5.73 8.72 12.25
N GLY A 71 -5.24 7.50 12.01
CA GLY A 71 -6.02 6.46 11.36
C GLY A 71 -5.15 5.33 10.81
N GLN A 72 -5.78 4.55 9.94
CA GLN A 72 -5.16 3.43 9.23
C GLN A 72 -5.43 3.57 7.73
N PHE A 73 -4.52 3.08 6.91
CA PHE A 73 -4.67 3.03 5.46
C PHE A 73 -3.98 1.80 4.89
N VAL A 74 -4.38 1.39 3.69
CA VAL A 74 -3.71 0.33 2.93
C VAL A 74 -2.84 0.98 1.86
N LEU A 75 -1.61 0.51 1.73
CA LEU A 75 -0.74 0.86 0.62
C LEU A 75 -0.59 -0.37 -0.27
N LEU A 76 -0.78 -0.19 -1.58
CA LEU A 76 -0.64 -1.22 -2.60
C LEU A 76 0.39 -0.77 -3.64
N PHE A 77 0.86 -1.72 -4.45
CA PHE A 77 1.64 -1.42 -5.64
C PHE A 77 0.94 -0.39 -6.52
N ASN A 78 1.72 0.43 -7.22
CA ASN A 78 1.21 1.52 -8.05
C ASN A 78 1.61 1.35 -9.53
N PRO A 79 0.76 0.69 -10.35
CA PRO A 79 0.99 0.52 -11.78
C PRO A 79 1.08 1.81 -12.61
N TRP A 80 0.73 2.96 -12.03
CA TRP A 80 0.81 4.28 -12.66
C TRP A 80 2.09 5.04 -12.32
N CYS A 81 2.89 4.56 -11.37
CA CYS A 81 4.12 5.21 -10.93
C CYS A 81 5.34 4.64 -11.68
N PRO A 82 6.08 5.42 -12.49
CA PRO A 82 7.23 4.92 -13.25
C PRO A 82 8.39 4.35 -12.43
N ASN A 83 8.43 4.65 -11.13
CA ASN A 83 9.47 4.19 -10.22
C ASN A 83 9.04 2.95 -9.41
N ASP A 84 7.82 2.46 -9.63
CA ASP A 84 7.28 1.26 -8.98
C ASP A 84 7.57 0.04 -9.85
N ASP A 85 7.89 -1.10 -9.22
CA ASP A 85 8.18 -2.34 -9.93
C ASP A 85 6.95 -2.89 -10.69
N ALA A 86 5.74 -2.51 -10.29
CA ALA A 86 4.50 -2.85 -10.96
C ALA A 86 4.13 -1.88 -12.11
N TYR A 87 4.99 -0.92 -12.46
CA TYR A 87 4.68 0.09 -13.46
C TYR A 87 4.31 -0.49 -14.82
N MET A 88 3.23 0.05 -15.39
CA MET A 88 2.76 -0.28 -16.72
C MET A 88 2.62 0.99 -17.54
N THR A 89 3.15 1.00 -18.77
CA THR A 89 3.10 2.19 -19.64
C THR A 89 1.81 2.32 -20.43
N ASN A 90 1.11 1.21 -20.68
CA ASN A 90 -0.08 1.17 -21.52
C ASN A 90 -1.35 1.22 -20.67
N GLU A 91 -2.11 2.32 -20.79
CA GLU A 91 -3.37 2.50 -20.08
C GLU A 91 -4.38 1.37 -20.34
N LYS A 92 -4.42 0.81 -21.56
CA LYS A 92 -5.35 -0.30 -21.85
C LYS A 92 -4.98 -1.57 -21.11
N GLU A 93 -3.68 -1.81 -20.92
CA GLU A 93 -3.20 -2.97 -20.17
C GLU A 93 -3.40 -2.76 -18.67
N GLN A 94 -3.23 -1.54 -18.16
CA GLN A 94 -3.60 -1.21 -16.78
C GLN A 94 -5.08 -1.46 -16.53
N TRP A 95 -5.95 -1.03 -17.47
CA TRP A 95 -7.37 -1.33 -17.38
C TRP A 95 -7.64 -2.83 -17.38
N GLU A 96 -7.02 -3.59 -18.29
CA GLU A 96 -7.29 -5.03 -18.42
C GLU A 96 -6.71 -5.88 -17.27
N TYR A 97 -5.49 -5.58 -16.80
CA TYR A 97 -4.78 -6.45 -15.85
C TYR A 97 -4.89 -6.01 -14.39
N VAL A 98 -5.37 -4.80 -14.13
CA VAL A 98 -5.50 -4.26 -12.77
C VAL A 98 -6.95 -3.94 -12.44
N LEU A 99 -7.64 -3.21 -13.33
CA LEU A 99 -8.96 -2.65 -13.04
C LEU A 99 -10.13 -3.47 -13.56
N ASN A 100 -9.90 -4.41 -14.48
CA ASN A 100 -10.96 -5.29 -14.96
C ASN A 100 -11.16 -6.43 -13.96
N ASP A 101 -12.36 -6.52 -13.41
CA ASP A 101 -12.75 -7.49 -12.39
C ASP A 101 -13.45 -8.73 -12.94
N THR A 102 -13.57 -8.80 -14.28
CA THR A 102 -14.09 -9.97 -14.96
C THR A 102 -13.14 -10.38 -16.08
N GLY A 103 -13.14 -11.67 -16.40
CA GLY A 103 -12.22 -12.21 -17.37
C GLY A 103 -12.73 -13.44 -18.06
N ILE A 104 -11.86 -14.00 -18.90
CA ILE A 104 -12.14 -15.23 -19.64
C ILE A 104 -10.98 -16.18 -19.41
N ILE A 105 -11.30 -17.36 -18.91
CA ILE A 105 -10.35 -18.45 -18.74
C ILE A 105 -10.49 -19.39 -19.95
N PHE A 106 -9.39 -19.60 -20.66
CA PHE A 106 -9.32 -20.56 -21.76
C PHE A 106 -8.96 -21.94 -21.22
N GLN A 107 -9.75 -22.94 -21.57
CA GLN A 107 -9.58 -24.32 -21.09
C GLN A 107 -9.91 -25.34 -22.20
N GLY A 108 -9.78 -26.64 -21.87
CA GLY A 108 -10.06 -27.73 -22.80
C GLY A 108 -8.81 -28.25 -23.51
N LEU A 109 -8.97 -28.71 -24.74
CA LEU A 109 -7.90 -29.33 -25.53
C LEU A 109 -7.49 -28.39 -26.66
N GLU A 110 -6.27 -28.57 -27.18
CA GLU A 110 -5.74 -27.74 -28.29
C GLU A 110 -6.71 -27.62 -29.49
N LYS A 111 -7.41 -28.70 -29.83
CA LYS A 111 -8.39 -28.74 -30.94
C LYS A 111 -9.81 -28.32 -30.54
N TYR A 112 -10.06 -28.14 -29.25
CA TYR A 112 -11.36 -27.85 -28.66
C TYR A 112 -11.21 -26.85 -27.52
N ILE A 113 -10.76 -25.64 -27.87
CA ILE A 113 -10.58 -24.54 -26.92
C ILE A 113 -11.97 -24.06 -26.46
N GLN A 114 -12.17 -24.06 -25.15
CA GLN A 114 -13.34 -23.54 -24.48
C GLN A 114 -12.99 -22.22 -23.80
N ARG A 115 -14.00 -21.37 -23.64
CA ARG A 115 -13.91 -20.07 -22.97
C ARG A 115 -14.94 -20.05 -21.86
N GLU A 116 -14.48 -19.85 -20.64
CA GLU A 116 -15.35 -19.71 -19.47
C GLU A 116 -15.26 -18.26 -18.97
N ALA A 117 -16.41 -17.64 -18.71
CA ALA A 117 -16.43 -16.33 -18.07
C ALA A 117 -16.10 -16.49 -16.58
N TRP A 118 -15.25 -15.62 -16.05
CA TRP A 118 -14.84 -15.65 -14.65
C TRP A 118 -15.03 -14.29 -14.00
N ASN A 119 -15.59 -14.28 -12.80
CA ASN A 119 -15.65 -13.08 -11.97
C ASN A 119 -14.46 -13.11 -11.00
N TYR A 120 -13.48 -12.22 -11.19
CA TYR A 120 -12.38 -12.06 -10.25
C TYR A 120 -12.87 -11.36 -8.98
N GLY A 121 -13.73 -10.34 -9.13
CA GLY A 121 -14.41 -9.67 -8.03
C GLY A 121 -13.47 -9.00 -7.02
N GLN A 122 -12.29 -8.54 -7.44
CA GLN A 122 -11.28 -7.98 -6.52
C GLN A 122 -11.73 -6.71 -5.76
N PHE A 123 -12.80 -6.06 -6.22
CA PHE A 123 -13.39 -4.87 -5.59
C PHE A 123 -14.64 -5.16 -4.76
N GLU A 124 -15.06 -6.42 -4.68
CA GLU A 124 -16.18 -6.82 -3.84
C GLU A 124 -15.82 -6.69 -2.34
N GLU A 125 -16.86 -6.59 -1.52
CA GLU A 125 -16.73 -6.44 -0.06
C GLU A 125 -15.83 -7.54 0.53
N ASP A 126 -14.97 -7.16 1.47
CA ASP A 126 -13.98 -8.00 2.18
C ASP A 126 -12.88 -8.65 1.33
N ILE A 127 -12.92 -8.63 -0.01
CA ILE A 127 -11.93 -9.35 -0.83
C ILE A 127 -10.51 -8.82 -0.64
N LEU A 128 -10.34 -7.50 -0.53
CA LEU A 128 -9.04 -6.90 -0.24
C LEU A 128 -8.53 -7.30 1.16
N ASP A 129 -9.40 -7.25 2.17
CA ASP A 129 -9.05 -7.59 3.54
C ASP A 129 -8.65 -9.07 3.67
N ILE A 130 -9.38 -9.96 3.01
CA ILE A 130 -9.04 -11.38 2.93
C ILE A 130 -7.70 -11.57 2.22
N SER A 131 -7.47 -10.86 1.10
CA SER A 131 -6.22 -10.97 0.34
C SER A 131 -5.00 -10.54 1.18
N LEU A 132 -5.14 -9.46 1.95
CA LEU A 132 -4.11 -9.02 2.90
C LEU A 132 -3.93 -10.03 4.04
N ALA A 133 -5.01 -10.59 4.58
CA ALA A 133 -4.95 -11.57 5.66
C ALA A 133 -4.29 -12.89 5.23
N ILE A 134 -4.29 -13.24 3.94
CA ILE A 134 -3.55 -14.39 3.41
C ILE A 134 -2.04 -14.19 3.53
N LEU A 135 -1.54 -12.96 3.34
CA LEU A 135 -0.11 -12.65 3.48
C LEU A 135 0.35 -12.89 4.93
N ASP A 136 -0.46 -12.48 5.90
CA ASP A 136 -0.20 -12.68 7.33
C ASP A 136 -0.29 -14.15 7.79
N GLN A 137 -0.79 -15.04 6.92
CA GLN A 137 -0.93 -16.48 7.19
C GLN A 137 0.09 -17.32 6.42
N SER A 138 1.05 -16.69 5.75
CA SER A 138 2.08 -17.41 5.00
C SER A 138 3.04 -18.17 5.92
N LEU A 139 3.67 -19.24 5.39
CA LEU A 139 4.71 -19.97 6.13
C LEU A 139 5.90 -19.06 6.48
N ASN A 140 6.22 -18.11 5.60
CA ASN A 140 7.27 -17.12 5.82
C ASN A 140 6.91 -16.21 7.00
N HIS A 141 5.65 -15.72 7.03
CA HIS A 141 5.15 -14.90 8.12
C HIS A 141 5.20 -15.63 9.47
N CYS A 142 4.85 -16.92 9.49
CA CYS A 142 4.91 -17.75 10.69
C CYS A 142 6.35 -17.99 11.18
N GLN A 143 7.33 -18.04 10.27
CA GLN A 143 8.75 -18.21 10.60
C GLN A 143 9.36 -16.91 11.11
N ASP A 144 9.17 -15.81 10.38
CA ASP A 144 9.63 -14.48 10.75
C ASP A 144 8.78 -13.38 10.07
N SER A 145 7.74 -12.95 10.76
CA SER A 145 6.85 -11.87 10.33
C SER A 145 7.55 -10.53 10.08
N ALA A 146 8.68 -10.25 10.74
CA ALA A 146 9.37 -8.98 10.55
C ALA A 146 10.15 -8.97 9.23
N VAL A 147 10.74 -10.11 8.86
CA VAL A 147 11.42 -10.29 7.58
C VAL A 147 10.41 -10.36 6.44
N ASP A 148 9.35 -11.15 6.55
CA ASP A 148 8.32 -11.34 5.51
C ASP A 148 7.61 -10.04 5.12
N VAL A 149 7.32 -9.17 6.10
CA VAL A 149 6.73 -7.85 5.81
C VAL A 149 7.74 -6.90 5.16
N SER A 150 9.04 -7.10 5.35
CA SER A 150 10.09 -6.22 4.79
C SER A 150 10.71 -6.71 3.47
N SER A 151 10.32 -7.90 3.01
CA SER A 151 10.93 -8.58 1.85
C SER A 151 10.37 -8.16 0.51
#